data_AF-A0A662CH65-F1
#
_entry.id   AF-A0A662CH65-F1
#
_cell.length_a   1.000
_cell.length_b   1.000
_cell.length_c   1.000
_cell.angle_alpha   90.00
_cell.angle_beta   90.00
_cell.angle_gamma   90.00
#
_symmetry.space_group_name_H-M   'P 1'
#
loop_
_entity.id
_entity.type
_entity.pdbx_description
1 polymer ?
#
loop_
_entity_poly.entity_id
_entity_poly.type
_entity_poly.pdbx_seq_one_letter_code
_entity_poly.pdbx_strand_id
1 'polypeptide(L)'
;MTHNSDISSLIRSLPEQAGVYQFYDKNDELLYIGKAKNLKKRVSSYFSRNKFESFKIKVLVDRIADLKYIVVDTESDALLLENNLIKKHQPRYNILLKDDKTFPWICVKNEPFPRVFSTRTVINDGSKYYGPYTSAYAVKVLLNLIRQLYQLRTCKLALTEENIEAGKFKVCLEYHIGNCKAPCVGLQTQEAYTNSIQ
;
A
#
# COMPACT_ATOMS: atom_id res chain seq x y z
N MET A 1 -31.49 16.78 -23.17
CA MET A 1 -31.58 17.00 -21.70
C MET A 1 -32.22 15.78 -21.04
N THR A 2 -31.62 14.59 -21.16
CA THR A 2 -32.33 13.31 -20.87
C THR A 2 -31.40 12.22 -20.31
N HIS A 3 -30.43 12.57 -19.44
CA HIS A 3 -29.62 11.56 -18.73
C HIS A 3 -29.58 11.74 -17.20
N ASN A 4 -30.32 12.71 -16.65
CA ASN A 4 -30.18 13.07 -15.24
C ASN A 4 -31.14 12.32 -14.29
N SER A 5 -32.21 11.68 -14.81
CA SER A 5 -33.15 10.91 -13.98
C SER A 5 -32.50 9.64 -13.43
N ASP A 6 -31.73 8.94 -14.27
CA ASP A 6 -31.23 7.60 -13.95
C ASP A 6 -30.06 7.64 -12.96
N ILE A 7 -29.13 8.59 -13.13
CA ILE A 7 -28.01 8.76 -12.21
C ILE A 7 -28.48 9.11 -10.79
N SER A 8 -29.56 9.90 -10.67
CA SER A 8 -30.11 10.27 -9.37
C SER A 8 -30.66 9.06 -8.60
N SER A 9 -31.23 8.10 -9.32
CA SER A 9 -31.72 6.84 -8.76
C SER A 9 -30.57 5.94 -8.30
N LEU A 10 -29.52 5.82 -9.14
CA LEU A 10 -28.30 5.07 -8.82
C LEU A 10 -27.64 5.61 -7.54
N ILE A 11 -27.52 6.94 -7.41
CA ILE A 11 -26.95 7.58 -6.21
C ILE A 11 -27.75 7.26 -4.95
N ARG A 12 -29.09 7.21 -5.02
CA ARG A 12 -29.94 6.88 -3.86
C ARG A 12 -29.77 5.43 -3.41
N SER A 13 -29.49 4.52 -4.35
CA SER A 13 -29.27 3.09 -4.10
C SER A 13 -27.90 2.75 -3.50
N LEU A 14 -26.96 3.71 -3.51
CA LEU A 14 -25.61 3.47 -2.99
C LEU A 14 -25.62 3.07 -1.51
N PRO A 15 -24.74 2.15 -1.10
CA PRO A 15 -24.60 1.77 0.30
C PRO A 15 -23.90 2.86 1.11
N GLU A 16 -24.18 2.87 2.42
CA GLU A 16 -23.53 3.72 3.40
C GLU A 16 -22.22 3.11 3.94
N GLN A 17 -21.44 2.48 3.07
CA GLN A 17 -20.23 1.73 3.41
C GLN A 17 -18.98 2.33 2.77
N ALA A 18 -17.81 1.90 3.26
CA ALA A 18 -16.54 2.26 2.64
C ALA A 18 -16.40 1.57 1.27
N GLY A 19 -15.69 2.21 0.36
CA GLY A 19 -15.57 1.68 -1.00
C GLY A 19 -14.89 2.60 -1.98
N VAL A 20 -14.77 2.10 -3.20
CA VAL A 20 -14.28 2.82 -4.36
C VAL A 20 -15.43 3.01 -5.34
N TYR A 21 -15.58 4.21 -5.89
CA TYR A 21 -16.55 4.53 -6.93
C TYR A 21 -15.85 4.90 -8.23
N GLN A 22 -16.54 4.65 -9.34
CA GLN A 22 -16.06 4.82 -10.70
C GLN A 22 -17.13 5.55 -11.51
N PHE A 23 -16.77 6.70 -12.08
CA PHE A 23 -17.64 7.48 -12.95
C PHE A 23 -17.33 7.19 -14.42
N TYR A 24 -18.38 6.97 -15.20
CA TYR A 24 -18.31 6.66 -16.62
C TYR A 24 -19.05 7.70 -17.44
N ASP A 25 -18.60 7.92 -18.67
CA ASP A 25 -19.32 8.74 -19.64
C ASP A 25 -20.39 7.93 -20.39
N LYS A 26 -21.10 8.60 -21.30
CA LYS A 26 -22.16 7.97 -22.13
C LYS A 26 -21.66 6.91 -23.12
N ASN A 27 -20.35 6.80 -23.32
CA ASN A 27 -19.71 5.81 -24.18
C ASN A 27 -19.03 4.70 -23.36
N ASP A 28 -19.37 4.57 -22.07
CA ASP A 28 -18.75 3.65 -21.12
C ASP A 28 -17.24 3.89 -20.88
N GLU A 29 -16.74 5.12 -21.14
CA GLU A 29 -15.36 5.49 -20.85
C GLU A 29 -15.19 5.83 -19.36
N LEU A 30 -14.22 5.21 -18.69
CA LEU A 30 -13.91 5.48 -17.29
C LEU A 30 -13.27 6.87 -17.12
N LEU A 31 -14.02 7.79 -16.53
CA LEU A 31 -13.60 9.18 -16.36
C LEU A 31 -12.78 9.39 -15.08
N TYR A 32 -13.25 8.82 -13.97
CA TYR A 32 -12.72 9.09 -12.65
C TYR A 32 -12.93 7.91 -11.70
N ILE A 33 -11.93 7.66 -10.85
CA ILE A 33 -11.99 6.73 -9.72
C ILE A 33 -11.75 7.52 -8.43
N GLY A 34 -12.53 7.26 -7.38
CA GLY A 34 -12.24 7.80 -6.06
C GLY A 34 -12.65 6.88 -4.92
N LYS A 35 -12.06 7.07 -3.74
CA LYS A 35 -12.43 6.35 -2.51
C LYS A 35 -13.42 7.13 -1.64
N ALA A 36 -14.16 6.41 -0.81
CA ALA A 36 -15.06 6.97 0.18
C ALA A 36 -15.09 6.14 1.47
N LYS A 37 -15.22 6.81 2.63
CA LYS A 37 -15.64 6.17 3.90
C LYS A 37 -17.12 5.77 3.87
N ASN A 38 -17.92 6.51 3.11
CA ASN A 38 -19.34 6.30 2.91
C ASN A 38 -19.65 6.68 1.45
N LEU A 39 -19.88 5.67 0.61
CA LEU A 39 -20.10 5.83 -0.83
C LEU A 39 -21.27 6.77 -1.11
N LYS A 40 -22.43 6.55 -0.48
CA LYS A 40 -23.62 7.38 -0.66
C LYS A 40 -23.36 8.86 -0.37
N LYS A 41 -22.81 9.19 0.80
CA LYS A 41 -22.52 10.58 1.20
C LYS A 41 -21.48 11.22 0.27
N ARG A 42 -20.43 10.49 -0.08
CA ARG A 42 -19.34 11.01 -0.92
C ARG A 42 -19.83 11.28 -2.34
N VAL A 43 -20.50 10.33 -2.98
CA VAL A 43 -20.99 10.50 -4.35
C VAL A 43 -22.07 11.59 -4.40
N SER A 44 -23.04 11.59 -3.49
CA SER A 44 -24.09 12.63 -3.43
C SER A 44 -23.53 14.05 -3.33
N SER A 45 -22.34 14.21 -2.73
CA SER A 45 -21.71 15.52 -2.59
C SER A 45 -21.28 16.15 -3.92
N TYR A 46 -21.00 15.35 -4.96
CA TYR A 46 -20.68 15.85 -6.31
C TYR A 46 -21.88 16.49 -7.00
N PHE A 47 -23.09 16.04 -6.67
CA PHE A 47 -24.34 16.46 -7.31
C PHE A 47 -25.14 17.46 -6.46
N SER A 48 -24.61 17.85 -5.30
CA SER A 48 -25.22 18.85 -4.42
C SER A 48 -24.91 20.26 -4.93
N ARG A 49 -25.94 21.09 -5.12
CA ARG A 49 -25.91 22.39 -5.82
C ARG A 49 -24.89 23.44 -5.30
N ASN A 50 -24.32 23.25 -4.11
CA ASN A 50 -23.48 24.25 -3.42
C ASN A 50 -21.97 23.93 -3.37
N LYS A 51 -21.44 23.01 -4.19
CA LYS A 51 -20.01 22.61 -4.13
C LYS A 51 -19.26 22.66 -5.47
N PHE A 52 -19.61 23.56 -6.37
CA PHE A 52 -18.82 23.81 -7.59
C PHE A 52 -17.67 24.80 -7.36
N GLU A 53 -16.89 24.66 -6.27
CA GLU A 53 -15.74 25.55 -6.02
C GLU A 53 -14.58 25.34 -7.01
N SER A 54 -14.62 24.29 -7.84
CA SER A 54 -13.64 24.06 -8.90
C SER A 54 -14.31 23.76 -10.23
N PHE A 55 -13.97 24.55 -11.26
CA PHE A 55 -14.40 24.34 -12.65
C PHE A 55 -14.12 22.91 -13.14
N LYS A 56 -13.01 22.29 -12.69
CA LYS A 56 -12.65 20.90 -13.04
C LYS A 56 -13.70 19.89 -12.59
N ILE A 57 -14.26 20.06 -11.39
CA ILE A 57 -15.29 19.16 -10.83
C ILE A 57 -16.60 19.32 -11.61
N LYS A 58 -16.97 20.56 -11.95
CA LYS A 58 -18.18 20.81 -12.76
C LYS A 58 -18.11 20.11 -14.11
N VAL A 59 -16.99 20.25 -14.82
CA VAL A 59 -16.77 19.59 -16.12
C VAL A 59 -16.79 18.07 -16.02
N LEU A 60 -16.27 17.50 -14.92
CA LEU A 60 -16.38 16.07 -14.66
C LEU A 60 -17.85 15.67 -14.50
N VAL A 61 -18.58 16.33 -13.59
CA VAL A 61 -19.98 16.01 -13.25
C VAL A 61 -20.90 16.10 -14.46
N ASP A 62 -20.72 17.11 -15.31
CA ASP A 62 -21.51 17.29 -16.54
C ASP A 62 -21.33 16.14 -17.56
N ARG A 63 -20.27 15.34 -17.43
CA ARG A 63 -19.98 14.20 -18.33
C ARG A 63 -20.37 12.84 -17.76
N ILE A 64 -20.73 12.76 -16.48
CA ILE A 64 -21.09 11.48 -15.85
C ILE A 64 -22.42 10.99 -16.43
N ALA A 65 -22.42 9.79 -16.98
CA ALA A 65 -23.62 9.09 -17.43
C ALA A 65 -23.91 7.83 -16.59
N ASP A 66 -22.87 7.18 -16.05
CA ASP A 66 -23.01 5.97 -15.24
C ASP A 66 -22.03 5.96 -14.04
N LEU A 67 -22.36 5.13 -13.04
CA LEU A 67 -21.65 4.97 -11.79
C LEU A 67 -21.56 3.49 -11.39
N LYS A 68 -20.34 3.02 -11.15
CA LYS A 68 -20.07 1.70 -10.54
C LYS A 68 -19.35 1.87 -9.22
N TYR A 69 -19.47 0.88 -8.33
CA TYR A 69 -18.79 0.91 -7.04
C TYR A 69 -18.39 -0.49 -6.57
N ILE A 70 -17.38 -0.52 -5.69
CA ILE A 70 -16.91 -1.71 -4.99
C ILE A 70 -16.90 -1.38 -3.51
N VAL A 71 -17.61 -2.18 -2.72
CA VAL A 71 -17.65 -2.07 -1.26
C VAL A 71 -16.44 -2.81 -0.68
N VAL A 72 -15.86 -2.24 0.39
CA VAL A 72 -14.76 -2.84 1.14
C VAL A 72 -14.97 -2.63 2.63
N ASP A 73 -14.30 -3.43 3.44
CA ASP A 73 -14.50 -3.45 4.89
C ASP A 73 -13.92 -2.20 5.58
N THR A 74 -12.79 -1.68 5.10
CA THR A 74 -12.08 -0.57 5.76
C THR A 74 -11.73 0.58 4.81
N GLU A 75 -11.54 1.77 5.37
CA GLU A 75 -11.01 2.92 4.60
C GLU A 75 -9.62 2.61 4.00
N SER A 76 -8.80 1.84 4.71
CA SER A 76 -7.48 1.46 4.24
C SER A 76 -7.57 0.62 2.97
N ASP A 77 -8.49 -0.34 2.94
CA ASP A 77 -8.72 -1.17 1.75
C ASP A 77 -9.23 -0.34 0.58
N ALA A 78 -10.11 0.65 0.85
CA ALA A 78 -10.61 1.56 -0.17
C ALA A 78 -9.47 2.40 -0.78
N LEU A 79 -8.52 2.84 0.06
CA LEU A 79 -7.34 3.59 -0.39
C LEU A 79 -6.40 2.72 -1.24
N LEU A 80 -6.15 1.47 -0.84
CA LEU A 80 -5.31 0.55 -1.61
C LEU A 80 -5.97 0.19 -2.95
N LEU A 81 -7.25 -0.15 -2.93
CA LEU A 81 -8.01 -0.51 -4.13
C LEU A 81 -8.10 0.66 -5.11
N GLU A 82 -8.41 1.87 -4.63
CA GLU A 82 -8.43 3.08 -5.45
C GLU A 82 -7.08 3.30 -6.14
N ASN A 83 -5.98 3.25 -5.39
CA ASN A 83 -4.64 3.45 -5.95
C ASN A 83 -4.31 2.41 -7.03
N ASN A 84 -4.67 1.14 -6.81
CA ASN A 84 -4.47 0.07 -7.78
C ASN A 84 -5.31 0.29 -9.05
N LEU A 85 -6.57 0.67 -8.91
CA LEU A 85 -7.46 0.93 -10.06
C LEU A 85 -7.01 2.17 -10.84
N ILE A 86 -6.61 3.25 -10.17
CA ILE A 86 -6.06 4.45 -10.84
C ILE A 86 -4.79 4.08 -11.59
N LYS A 87 -3.89 3.29 -10.98
CA LYS A 87 -2.65 2.84 -11.64
C LYS A 87 -2.93 2.00 -12.89
N LYS A 88 -3.90 1.08 -12.79
CA LYS A 88 -4.28 0.17 -13.88
C LYS A 88 -4.96 0.90 -15.04
N HIS A 89 -5.89 1.81 -14.75
CA HIS A 89 -6.76 2.39 -15.77
C HIS A 89 -6.36 3.80 -16.20
N GLN A 90 -5.54 4.51 -15.41
CA GLN A 90 -5.13 5.90 -15.64
C GLN A 90 -6.28 6.81 -16.13
N PRO A 91 -7.41 6.93 -15.39
CA PRO A 91 -8.54 7.72 -15.87
C PRO A 91 -8.16 9.17 -16.10
N ARG A 92 -8.73 9.77 -17.15
CA ARG A 92 -8.41 11.13 -17.61
C ARG A 92 -8.43 12.17 -16.50
N TYR A 93 -9.42 12.12 -15.60
CA TYR A 93 -9.57 13.11 -14.53
C TYR A 93 -8.75 12.81 -13.27
N ASN A 94 -8.20 11.60 -13.11
CA ASN A 94 -7.29 11.26 -12.01
C ASN A 94 -5.84 11.69 -12.27
N ILE A 95 -5.38 11.63 -13.53
CA ILE A 95 -4.01 12.02 -13.92
C ILE A 95 -3.72 13.48 -13.55
N LEU A 96 -4.71 14.36 -13.72
CA LEU A 96 -4.61 15.78 -13.41
C LEU A 96 -4.48 16.10 -11.90
N LEU A 97 -4.53 15.08 -11.03
CA LEU A 97 -4.63 15.21 -9.57
C LEU A 97 -3.60 14.34 -8.82
N LYS A 98 -2.54 13.87 -9.48
CA LYS A 98 -1.68 12.79 -8.98
C LYS A 98 -0.68 13.24 -7.89
N ASP A 99 -0.56 12.40 -6.86
CA ASP A 99 0.55 12.37 -5.90
C ASP A 99 1.15 10.96 -6.00
N ASP A 100 2.43 10.83 -6.42
CA ASP A 100 3.08 9.53 -6.74
C ASP A 100 3.53 8.76 -5.48
N LYS A 101 2.69 8.74 -4.44
CA LYS A 101 3.00 8.02 -3.20
C LYS A 101 2.82 6.51 -3.40
N THR A 102 3.91 5.78 -3.24
CA THR A 102 3.92 4.31 -3.17
C THR A 102 3.81 3.84 -1.72
N PHE A 103 3.00 2.81 -1.50
CA PHE A 103 2.77 2.23 -0.17
C PHE A 103 3.96 1.36 0.26
N PRO A 104 4.39 1.44 1.53
CA PRO A 104 5.43 0.56 2.07
C PRO A 104 4.94 -0.88 2.24
N TRP A 105 5.88 -1.80 2.10
CA TRP A 105 5.79 -3.23 2.32
C TRP A 105 6.81 -3.63 3.38
N ILE A 106 6.55 -4.72 4.10
CA ILE A 106 7.53 -5.39 4.94
C ILE A 106 8.11 -6.55 4.14
N CYS A 107 9.41 -6.54 3.90
CA CYS A 107 10.13 -7.59 3.20
C CYS A 107 10.87 -8.46 4.22
N VAL A 108 10.65 -9.77 4.15
CA VAL A 108 11.51 -10.80 4.74
C VAL A 108 12.38 -11.33 3.60
N LYS A 109 13.64 -10.91 3.61
CA LYS A 109 14.57 -11.17 2.52
C LYS A 109 14.93 -12.65 2.44
N ASN A 110 14.91 -13.21 1.24
CA ASN A 110 15.41 -14.56 0.97
C ASN A 110 16.94 -14.55 0.88
N GLU A 111 17.59 -14.82 2.01
CA GLU A 111 19.05 -14.87 2.16
C GLU A 111 19.42 -15.72 3.40
N PRO A 112 20.66 -16.22 3.53
CA PRO A 112 21.05 -17.18 4.58
C PRO A 112 20.68 -16.77 6.01
N PHE A 113 20.81 -15.47 6.32
CA PHE A 113 20.33 -14.90 7.58
C PHE A 113 19.27 -13.84 7.24
N PRO A 114 17.98 -14.20 7.18
CA PRO A 114 16.93 -13.30 6.70
C PRO A 114 16.87 -11.99 7.47
N ARG A 115 16.79 -10.88 6.72
CA ARG A 115 16.49 -9.55 7.26
C ARG A 115 15.02 -9.22 7.10
N VAL A 116 14.52 -8.42 8.03
CA VAL A 116 13.17 -7.86 7.99
C VAL A 116 13.26 -6.33 7.92
N PHE A 117 12.76 -5.75 6.82
CA PHE A 117 12.84 -4.31 6.59
C PHE A 117 11.68 -3.76 5.74
N SER A 118 11.51 -2.43 5.74
CA SER A 118 10.50 -1.75 4.93
C SER A 118 11.04 -1.41 3.53
N THR A 119 10.21 -1.60 2.50
CA THR A 119 10.52 -1.24 1.10
C THR A 119 9.26 -0.76 0.38
N ARG A 120 9.41 0.08 -0.64
CA ARG A 120 8.29 0.45 -1.54
C ARG A 120 8.35 -0.28 -2.89
N THR A 121 9.37 -1.13 -3.05
CA THR A 121 9.60 -1.92 -4.25
C THR A 121 9.50 -3.39 -3.92
N VAL A 122 8.63 -4.09 -4.66
CA VAL A 122 8.50 -5.54 -4.62
C VAL A 122 9.32 -6.12 -5.77
N ILE A 123 10.15 -7.12 -5.48
CA ILE A 123 11.05 -7.77 -6.44
C ILE A 123 10.77 -9.27 -6.37
N ASN A 124 10.71 -9.95 -7.52
CA ASN A 124 10.49 -11.39 -7.56
C ASN A 124 11.81 -12.16 -7.40
N ASP A 125 12.39 -12.11 -6.20
CA ASP A 125 13.69 -12.72 -5.86
C ASP A 125 13.58 -13.86 -4.82
N GLY A 126 12.36 -14.36 -4.62
CA GLY A 126 12.04 -15.36 -3.60
C GLY A 126 11.81 -14.79 -2.20
N SER A 127 12.01 -13.48 -1.98
CA SER A 127 11.68 -12.83 -0.71
C SER A 127 10.18 -12.80 -0.45
N LYS A 128 9.79 -12.80 0.82
CA LYS A 128 8.38 -12.68 1.22
C LYS A 128 8.05 -11.22 1.48
N TYR A 129 6.99 -10.73 0.84
CA TYR A 129 6.52 -9.35 0.98
C TYR A 129 5.14 -9.34 1.63
N TYR A 130 5.00 -8.56 2.71
CA TYR A 130 3.75 -8.37 3.44
C TYR A 130 3.29 -6.92 3.28
N GLY A 131 2.02 -6.72 2.92
CA GLY A 131 1.46 -5.40 2.63
C GLY A 131 0.63 -5.42 1.34
N PRO A 132 0.44 -4.26 0.69
CA PRO A 132 0.98 -2.94 1.02
C PRO A 132 0.29 -2.33 2.26
N TYR A 133 1.03 -1.53 3.04
CA TYR A 133 0.47 -0.84 4.21
C TYR A 133 0.11 0.61 3.89
N THR A 134 -1.07 1.06 4.30
CA THR A 134 -1.51 2.46 4.14
C THR A 134 -0.78 3.44 5.06
N SER A 135 -0.16 2.95 6.16
CA SER A 135 0.55 3.77 7.13
C SER A 135 2.03 3.36 7.26
N ALA A 136 2.94 4.26 6.86
CA ALA A 136 4.37 4.07 7.07
C ALA A 136 4.75 4.06 8.57
N TYR A 137 3.99 4.78 9.40
CA TYR A 137 4.19 4.76 10.85
C TYR A 137 3.88 3.39 11.44
N ALA A 138 2.77 2.77 11.04
CA ALA A 138 2.40 1.42 11.50
C ALA A 138 3.48 0.39 11.13
N VAL A 139 4.03 0.47 9.90
CA VAL A 139 5.17 -0.37 9.48
C VAL A 139 6.38 -0.16 10.38
N LYS A 140 6.71 1.09 10.73
CA LYS A 140 7.84 1.39 11.63
C LYS A 140 7.63 0.79 13.02
N VAL A 141 6.43 0.91 13.58
CA VAL A 141 6.07 0.32 14.88
C VAL A 141 6.21 -1.21 14.84
N LEU A 142 5.67 -1.85 13.80
CA LEU A 142 5.74 -3.30 13.64
C LEU A 142 7.19 -3.80 13.49
N LEU A 143 8.02 -3.10 12.70
CA LEU A 143 9.44 -3.44 12.57
C LEU A 143 10.21 -3.28 13.89
N ASN A 144 9.88 -2.25 14.68
CA ASN A 144 10.47 -2.08 16.00
C ASN A 144 10.08 -3.21 16.95
N LEU A 145 8.81 -3.61 16.97
CA LEU A 145 8.34 -4.74 17.76
C LEU A 145 9.06 -6.04 17.37
N ILE A 146 9.16 -6.33 16.06
CA ILE A 146 9.87 -7.51 15.55
C ILE A 146 11.33 -7.52 16.05
N ARG A 147 12.02 -6.37 16.03
CA ARG A 147 13.41 -6.26 16.51
C ARG A 147 13.56 -6.45 18.02
N GLN A 148 12.52 -6.15 18.80
CA GLN A 148 12.54 -6.36 20.24
C GLN A 148 12.28 -7.83 20.60
N LEU A 149 11.46 -8.52 19.81
CA LEU A 149 11.11 -9.92 20.05
C LEU A 149 12.19 -10.88 19.50
N TYR A 150 12.81 -10.53 18.38
CA TYR A 150 13.76 -11.39 17.69
C TYR A 150 15.09 -10.66 17.47
N GLN A 151 16.20 -11.30 17.81
CA GLN A 151 17.57 -10.78 17.63
C GLN A 151 18.05 -10.93 16.17
N LEU A 152 17.26 -10.36 15.25
CA LEU A 152 17.53 -10.40 13.82
C LEU A 152 18.67 -9.46 13.46
N ARG A 153 19.49 -9.87 12.48
CA ARG A 153 20.47 -8.94 11.91
C ARG A 153 19.76 -7.82 11.14
N THR A 154 20.33 -6.62 11.19
CA THR A 154 19.84 -5.45 10.42
C THR A 154 20.83 -4.96 9.36
N CYS A 155 22.08 -5.41 9.44
CA CYS A 155 23.17 -4.99 8.55
C CYS A 155 22.94 -5.45 7.10
N LYS A 156 23.37 -4.66 6.11
CA LYS A 156 23.19 -5.02 4.68
C LYS A 156 24.30 -5.92 4.11
N LEU A 157 25.08 -6.57 4.99
CA LEU A 157 26.24 -7.37 4.60
C LEU A 157 25.81 -8.69 3.94
N ALA A 158 26.55 -9.13 2.93
CA ALA A 158 26.35 -10.42 2.28
C ALA A 158 27.01 -11.52 3.12
N LEU A 159 26.29 -12.02 4.13
CA LEU A 159 26.78 -13.11 4.99
C LEU A 159 26.57 -14.47 4.33
N THR A 160 27.35 -14.71 3.26
CA THR A 160 27.56 -16.05 2.69
C THR A 160 28.63 -16.77 3.49
N GLU A 161 28.64 -18.11 3.47
CA GLU A 161 29.64 -18.93 4.16
C GLU A 161 31.07 -18.50 3.78
N GLU A 162 31.35 -18.38 2.48
CA GLU A 162 32.63 -17.90 1.95
C GLU A 162 33.10 -16.56 2.54
N ASN A 163 32.18 -15.59 2.70
CA ASN A 163 32.54 -14.26 3.22
C ASN A 163 32.79 -14.27 4.72
N ILE A 164 32.10 -15.14 5.46
CA ILE A 164 32.28 -15.31 6.90
C ILE A 164 33.60 -16.03 7.17
N GLU A 165 33.88 -17.12 6.45
CA GLU A 165 35.13 -17.90 6.56
C GLU A 165 36.36 -17.07 6.18
N ALA A 166 36.23 -16.22 5.14
CA ALA A 166 37.28 -15.28 4.75
C ALA A 166 37.50 -14.13 5.76
N GLY A 167 36.71 -14.04 6.84
CA GLY A 167 36.87 -13.03 7.88
C GLY A 167 36.63 -11.59 7.40
N LYS A 168 35.79 -11.41 6.36
CA LYS A 168 35.63 -10.10 5.69
C LYS A 168 34.93 -9.04 6.55
N PHE A 169 34.23 -9.44 7.60
CA PHE A 169 33.39 -8.56 8.39
C PHE A 169 33.85 -8.46 9.85
N LYS A 170 33.41 -7.40 10.52
CA LYS A 170 33.64 -7.18 11.95
C LYS A 170 32.30 -7.09 12.68
N VAL A 171 32.33 -7.33 13.99
CA VAL A 171 31.17 -7.11 14.86
C VAL A 171 30.74 -5.65 14.83
N CYS A 172 29.44 -5.40 14.94
CA CYS A 172 28.85 -4.08 14.89
C CYS A 172 28.18 -3.72 16.23
N LEU A 173 27.72 -2.48 16.36
CA LEU A 173 27.07 -1.99 17.59
C LEU A 173 25.91 -2.88 18.03
N GLU A 174 25.09 -3.37 17.10
CA GLU A 174 23.94 -4.25 17.40
C GLU A 174 24.35 -5.50 18.19
N TYR A 175 25.56 -6.03 17.94
CA TYR A 175 26.09 -7.14 18.74
C TYR A 175 26.47 -6.69 20.15
N HIS A 176 27.20 -5.58 20.25
CA HIS A 176 27.65 -5.05 21.54
C HIS A 176 26.50 -4.65 22.47
N ILE A 177 25.35 -4.24 21.92
CA ILE A 177 24.15 -3.90 22.70
C ILE A 177 23.16 -5.07 22.84
N GLY A 178 23.50 -6.26 22.32
CA GLY A 178 22.70 -7.49 22.50
C GLY A 178 21.51 -7.67 21.56
N ASN A 179 21.37 -6.86 20.51
CA ASN A 179 20.29 -6.96 19.53
C ASN A 179 20.54 -8.01 18.43
N CYS A 180 21.78 -8.49 18.29
CA CYS A 180 22.19 -9.42 17.24
C CYS A 180 23.27 -10.35 17.79
N LYS A 181 23.26 -11.64 17.45
CA LYS A 181 24.29 -12.61 17.90
C LYS A 181 25.51 -12.71 16.96
N ALA A 182 25.75 -11.67 16.16
CA ALA A 182 26.89 -11.54 15.26
C ALA A 182 27.14 -12.73 14.30
N PRO A 183 26.14 -13.12 13.48
CA PRO A 183 26.37 -14.11 12.41
C PRO A 183 27.43 -13.66 11.39
N CYS A 184 27.74 -12.36 11.32
CA CYS A 184 28.70 -11.81 10.37
C CYS A 184 30.14 -12.25 10.58
N VAL A 185 30.47 -12.73 11.78
CA VAL A 185 31.79 -13.26 12.15
C VAL A 185 31.69 -14.74 12.56
N GLY A 186 30.59 -15.41 12.23
CA GLY A 186 30.40 -16.84 12.51
C GLY A 186 30.03 -17.17 13.96
N LEU A 187 29.73 -16.18 14.81
CA LEU A 187 29.33 -16.43 16.22
C LEU A 187 27.93 -17.05 16.37
N GLN A 188 27.14 -17.06 15.29
CA GLN A 188 25.85 -17.73 15.22
C GLN A 188 25.75 -18.46 13.88
N THR A 189 25.45 -19.76 13.93
CA THR A 189 25.22 -20.58 12.73
C THR A 189 23.89 -20.22 12.07
N GLN A 190 23.76 -20.50 10.77
CA GLN A 190 22.53 -20.27 10.03
C GLN A 190 21.34 -21.08 10.62
N GLU A 191 21.59 -22.31 11.03
CA GLU A 191 20.57 -23.16 11.68
C GLU A 191 20.10 -22.55 13.00
N ALA A 192 21.04 -22.13 13.87
CA ALA A 192 20.69 -21.48 15.12
C ALA A 192 19.96 -20.14 14.92
N TYR A 193 20.28 -19.40 13.85
CA TYR A 193 19.52 -18.20 13.47
C TYR A 193 18.10 -18.54 13.06
N THR A 194 17.92 -19.55 12.22
CA THR A 194 16.60 -19.98 11.72
C THR A 194 15.73 -20.55 12.84
N ASN A 195 16.31 -21.28 13.78
CA ASN A 195 15.58 -21.79 14.94
C ASN A 195 15.17 -20.68 15.92
N SER A 196 15.92 -19.57 15.97
CA SER A 196 15.58 -18.43 16.83
C SER A 196 14.39 -17.59 16.35
N ILE A 197 13.87 -17.88 15.15
CA ILE A 197 12.77 -17.15 14.50
C ILE A 197 11.52 -18.02 14.26
N GLN A 198 11.53 -19.28 14.72
CA GLN A 198 10.41 -20.21 14.65
C GLN A 198 9.47 -20.08 15.85
#